data_AF-A0A8T4ZI57-F1
#
_entry.id   AF-A0A8T4ZI57-F1
#
_cell.length_a   1.000
_cell.length_b   1.000
_cell.length_c   1.000
_cell.angle_alpha   90.00
_cell.angle_beta   90.00
_cell.angle_gamma   90.00
#
_symmetry.space_group_name_H-M   'P 1'
#
loop_
_entity.id
_entity.type
_entity.pdbx_description
1 polymer ?
#
loop_
_entity_poly.entity_id
_entity_poly.type
_entity_poly.pdbx_seq_one_letter_code
_entity_poly.pdbx_strand_id
1 'polypeptide(L)' 'MVSEGKGNLFRRKDGKYLIYIPLDLAEDSMFPFKDYRKTKRGADSIPLKVSFKIGDKKLLIERWDGPDKQAAEE' A
#
# COMPACT_ATOMS: atom_id res chain seq x y z
N MET A 1 4.91 18.19 -6.83
CA MET A 1 4.54 17.05 -7.67
C MET A 1 5.76 16.17 -7.83
N VAL A 2 5.82 15.09 -7.06
CA VAL A 2 6.93 14.15 -7.07
C VAL A 2 6.32 12.76 -7.24
N SER A 3 6.62 12.09 -8.36
CA SER A 3 6.12 10.74 -8.66
C SER A 3 7.13 9.64 -8.36
N GLU A 4 8.36 10.01 -7.95
CA GLU A 4 9.45 9.08 -7.71
C GLU A 4 10.19 9.45 -6.41
N GLY A 5 10.56 8.44 -5.64
CA GLY A 5 11.33 8.60 -4.42
C GLY A 5 12.21 7.39 -4.15
N LYS A 6 13.37 7.61 -3.52
CA LYS A 6 14.25 6.51 -3.09
C LYS A 6 13.85 6.09 -1.68
N GLY A 7 13.51 4.82 -1.53
CA GLY A 7 13.12 4.20 -0.25
C GLY A 7 14.07 3.08 0.16
N ASN A 8 13.80 2.50 1.32
CA ASN A 8 14.53 1.36 1.86
C ASN A 8 13.58 0.19 2.15
N LEU A 9 14.05 -1.03 1.89
CA LEU A 9 13.39 -2.27 2.28
C LEU A 9 14.11 -2.83 3.52
N PHE A 10 13.40 -2.95 4.63
CA PHE A 10 13.96 -3.46 5.88
C PHE A 10 13.47 -4.87 6.14
N ARG A 11 14.40 -5.77 6.48
CA ARG A 11 14.08 -7.11 6.98
C ARG A 11 14.12 -7.09 8.51
N ARG A 12 12.97 -7.32 9.15
CA ARG A 12 12.86 -7.42 10.61
C ARG A 12 13.26 -8.81 11.10
N LYS A 13 13.58 -8.92 12.40
CA LYS A 13 13.92 -10.19 13.06
C LYS A 13 12.75 -11.19 13.09
N ASP A 14 11.51 -10.72 13.03
CA ASP A 14 10.29 -11.54 13.00
C ASP A 14 9.94 -12.04 11.58
N GLY A 15 10.89 -11.97 10.63
CA GLY A 15 10.70 -12.43 9.25
C GLY A 15 9.85 -11.50 8.38
N LYS A 16 9.38 -10.37 8.93
CA LYS A 16 8.56 -9.40 8.20
C LYS A 16 9.42 -8.38 7.46
N TYR A 17 8.91 -7.91 6.34
CA TYR A 17 9.52 -6.83 5.57
C TYR A 17 8.73 -5.53 5.76
N LEU A 18 9.45 -4.41 5.83
CA LEU A 18 8.88 -3.07 5.85
C LEU A 18 9.41 -2.30 4.64
N ILE A 19 8.51 -1.71 3.87
CA ILE A 19 8.86 -0.79 2.78
C ILE A 19 8.65 0.62 3.31
N TYR A 20 9.69 1.45 3.27
CA TYR A 20 9.56 2.87 3.52
C TYR A 20 9.27 3.62 2.22
N ILE A 21 8.12 4.30 2.17
CA ILE A 21 7.74 5.22 1.11
C ILE A 21 7.84 6.63 1.70
N PRO A 22 8.53 7.59 1.05
CA PRO A 22 8.59 8.98 1.52
C PRO A 22 7.19 9.56 1.74
N LEU A 23 7.01 10.30 2.84
CA LEU A 23 5.71 10.89 3.20
C LEU A 23 5.18 11.80 2.09
N ASP A 24 6.04 12.68 1.57
CA ASP A 24 5.70 13.63 0.51
C ASP A 24 5.17 12.92 -0.76
N LEU A 25 5.69 11.72 -1.06
CA LEU A 25 5.23 10.92 -2.20
C LEU A 25 3.85 10.28 -1.95
N ALA A 26 3.54 9.92 -0.70
CA ALA A 26 2.27 9.31 -0.33
C ALA A 26 1.14 10.35 -0.12
N GLU A 27 1.48 11.57 0.27
CA GLU A 27 0.53 12.66 0.47
C GLU A 27 0.26 13.48 -0.81
N ASP A 28 1.13 13.42 -1.83
CA ASP A 28 0.97 14.11 -3.12
C ASP A 28 -0.41 13.82 -3.76
N SER A 29 -1.00 14.80 -4.44
CA SER A 29 -2.29 14.64 -5.13
C SER A 29 -2.28 13.55 -6.20
N MET A 30 -1.10 13.17 -6.71
CA MET A 30 -0.93 12.06 -7.64
C MET A 30 -0.95 10.69 -6.99
N PHE A 31 -0.85 10.58 -5.65
CA PHE A 31 -0.89 9.28 -5.01
C PHE A 31 -2.29 8.66 -5.23
N PRO A 32 -2.39 7.43 -5.75
CA PRO A 32 -3.64 6.92 -6.33
C PRO A 32 -4.72 6.58 -5.30
N PHE A 33 -4.41 6.61 -4.00
CA PHE A 33 -5.34 6.23 -2.93
C PHE A 33 -5.51 7.37 -1.94
N LYS A 34 -6.77 7.77 -1.70
CA LYS A 34 -7.14 8.87 -0.80
C LYS A 34 -8.34 8.53 0.10
N ASP A 35 -8.86 7.31 0.02
CA ASP A 35 -10.04 6.83 0.74
C ASP A 35 -9.71 6.34 2.14
N TYR A 36 -9.11 7.21 2.94
CA TYR A 36 -8.70 6.89 4.31
C TYR A 36 -9.91 6.54 5.19
N ARG A 37 -9.74 5.50 6.00
CA ARG A 37 -10.65 5.07 7.06
C ARG A 37 -9.97 5.24 8.41
N LYS A 38 -10.72 5.75 9.39
CA LYS A 38 -10.25 5.84 10.78
C LYS A 38 -10.16 4.46 11.39
N THR A 39 -8.97 4.11 11.87
CA THR A 39 -8.75 2.92 12.70
C THR A 39 -9.39 3.09 14.07
N LYS A 40 -9.55 1.98 14.82
CA LYS A 40 -10.00 2.00 16.22
C LYS A 40 -9.15 2.88 17.15
N ARG A 41 -7.93 3.23 16.72
CA ARG A 41 -6.99 4.09 17.45
C ARG A 41 -6.93 5.51 16.91
N GLY A 42 -7.86 5.91 16.02
CA GLY A 42 -7.99 7.27 15.48
C GLY A 42 -7.05 7.62 14.32
N ALA A 43 -6.12 6.74 13.96
CA ALA A 43 -5.23 6.93 12.81
C ALA A 43 -5.95 6.67 11.48
N ASP A 44 -5.60 7.42 10.43
CA ASP A 44 -6.08 7.21 9.07
C ASP A 44 -5.36 6.04 8.40
N SER A 45 -6.10 5.20 7.69
CA SER A 45 -5.58 3.99 7.05
C SER A 45 -6.38 3.59 5.82
N ILE A 46 -5.74 2.97 4.82
CA ILE A 46 -6.40 2.44 3.62
C ILE A 46 -6.06 0.94 3.51
N PRO A 47 -7.05 0.05 3.33
CA PRO A 47 -6.79 -1.35 3.02
C PRO A 47 -6.25 -1.48 1.59
N LEU A 48 -5.08 -2.11 1.45
CA LEU A 48 -4.41 -2.31 0.17
C LEU A 48 -4.07 -3.78 -0.04
N LYS A 49 -4.18 -4.22 -1.29
CA LYS A 49 -3.66 -5.50 -1.77
C LYS A 49 -2.30 -5.23 -2.41
N VAL A 50 -1.29 -5.99 -2.00
CA VAL A 50 0.04 -5.92 -2.59
C VAL A 50 0.34 -7.24 -3.26
N SER A 51 0.74 -7.21 -4.52
CA SER A 51 1.11 -8.40 -5.28
C SER A 51 2.39 -8.19 -6.07
N PHE A 52 3.07 -9.28 -6.37
CA PHE A 52 4.28 -9.29 -7.20
C PHE A 52 4.42 -10.66 -7.86
N LYS A 53 5.12 -10.70 -8.98
CA LYS A 53 5.44 -11.93 -9.69
C LYS A 53 6.92 -12.24 -9.50
N ILE A 54 7.24 -13.50 -9.22
CA ILE A 54 8.64 -13.94 -9.13
C ILE A 54 9.30 -13.70 -10.49
N GLY A 55 10.44 -12.99 -10.49
CA GLY A 55 11.16 -12.59 -11.70
C GLY A 55 10.84 -11.18 -12.18
N ASP A 56 9.75 -10.56 -11.69
CA ASP A 56 9.50 -9.13 -11.91
C ASP A 56 10.21 -8.27 -10.86
N LYS A 57 10.51 -7.02 -11.20
CA LYS A 57 11.16 -6.02 -10.34
C LYS A 57 10.17 -4.96 -9.84
N LYS A 58 8.87 -5.24 -9.91
CA LYS A 58 7.80 -4.31 -9.55
C LYS A 58 6.88 -4.91 -8.50
N LEU A 59 6.36 -4.05 -7.63
CA LEU A 59 5.24 -4.35 -6.76
C LEU A 59 4.00 -3.67 -7.34
N LEU A 60 2.89 -4.39 -7.40
CA LEU A 60 1.59 -3.83 -7.72
C LEU A 60 0.84 -3.59 -6.42
N ILE A 61 0.36 -2.36 -6.24
CA ILE A 61 -0.47 -1.96 -5.10
C ILE A 61 -1.83 -1.59 -5.65
N GLU A 62 -2.87 -2.21 -5.09
CA GLU A 62 -4.26 -2.02 -5.49
C GLU A 62 -5.11 -1.77 -4.26
N ARG A 63 -6.26 -1.11 -4.45
CA ARG A 63 -7.27 -0.98 -3.41
C ARG A 63 -7.78 -2.35 -3.00
N TRP A 64 -7.95 -2.57 -1.70
CA TRP A 64 -8.56 -3.79 -1.19
C TRP A 64 -9.91 -3.51 -0.55
N ASP A 65 -10.98 -3.85 -1.26
CA ASP A 65 -12.36 -3.62 -0.79
C ASP A 65 -12.86 -4.67 0.22
N GLY A 66 -12.04 -5.66 0.58
CA GLY A 66 -12.42 -6.75 1.48
C GLY A 66 -13.00 -7.97 0.74
N PRO A 67 -13.16 -9.10 1.45
CA PRO A 67 -13.68 -10.35 0.86
C PRO A 67 -15.13 -10.26 0.38
N ASP A 68 -15.93 -9.31 0.91
CA ASP A 68 -17.38 -9.23 0.67
C ASP A 68 -17.78 -8.76 -0.74
N LYS A 69 -16.90 -8.08 -1.48
CA LYS A 69 -17.19 -7.66 -2.86
C LYS A 69 -16.80 -8.68 -3.92
N GLN A 70 -15.93 -9.63 -3.59
CA GLN A 70 -15.38 -10.57 -4.58
C GLN A 70 -16.33 -11.75 -4.86
N ALA A 71 -17.32 -11.99 -3.98
CA ALA A 71 -18.34 -13.04 -4.14
C ALA A 71 -19.60 -12.58 -4.91
N ALA A 72 -19.66 -11.32 -5.34
CA ALA A 72 -20.83 -10.76 -6.05
C ALA A 72 -20.64 -10.64 -7.57
N GLU A 73 -19.47 -11.01 -8.09
CA GLU A 73 -19.11 -10.91 -9.52
C GLU A 73 -18.61 -12.24 -10.13
N GLU A 74 -18.74 -13.38 -9.43
CA GLU A 74 -18.58 -14.74 -9.99
C GLU A 74 -19.92 -15.46 -10.17
#